data_AF-A0AAN6PDJ9-F1
#
_entry.id   AF-A0AAN6PDJ9-F1
#
_cell.length_a   1.000
_cell.length_b   1.000
_cell.length_c   1.000
_cell.angle_alpha   90.00
_cell.angle_beta   90.00
_cell.angle_gamma   90.00
#
_symmetry.space_group_name_H-M   'P 1'
#
loop_
_entity.id
_entity.type
_entity.pdbx_description
1 polymer ?
#
loop_
_entity_poly.entity_id
_entity_poly.type
_entity_poly.pdbx_seq_one_letter_code
_entity_poly.pdbx_strand_id
1 'polypeptide(L)'
;MSTEPETPWARAIFRQESLEEGTDWLRYYADPVFRENMTDRGIGDHFQEWTQADKLAYAFLLQALEEMQASEAAQGRKQAGLGKPRAVAAGFGLSYEPRDPTATAVQITNNREDVQTTFIELQRTLGKFEFLIRKRWGKKKKLAERTKALQKAWPNMPASHRPDLHSIIEDRQQPREVFLMPYINLKDLVSGNTLLRLLNSRGRHEPCVFAQVDLERLQLATRSKKILQPYQLVVHKMDMSSSVLPPDALYGYVSLPTPRDARDVVIHREVAGSEGVLVLEVQARLLNFLTDFCREILHDKRAEIDDERIPEEPEPDPLPAHDETTDSIVWVALQAPYRTPHAAIDLHGMVDLAKAAADDAQMRLWTLRQDPGYFATAVVDFEQHSFEYILDVNRQHHADVDLPGKFFINKAVRKMVHEALRIALLWEVVASLLEQIVEQERRFLESAVQLEEDSPEYFDLLLRLRHTLDNMMLPDTMLRLASSS
;
A
#
# COMPACT_ATOMS: atom_id res chain seq x y z
N MET A 1 27.26 18.91 26.09
CA MET A 1 26.08 18.82 26.97
C MET A 1 24.92 18.43 26.07
N SER A 2 24.84 17.14 25.72
CA SER A 2 23.70 16.58 25.01
C SER A 2 22.70 16.07 26.05
N THR A 3 21.44 16.40 25.83
CA THR A 3 20.29 15.86 26.54
C THR A 3 19.50 15.09 25.52
N GLU A 4 19.79 13.80 25.37
CA GLU A 4 18.88 12.85 24.72
C GLU A 4 17.74 12.52 25.68
N PRO A 5 16.52 12.28 25.17
CA PRO A 5 15.40 11.86 26.00
C PRO A 5 15.58 10.38 26.34
N GLU A 6 16.23 10.10 27.47
CA GLU A 6 16.21 8.77 28.08
C GLU A 6 14.76 8.41 28.41
N THR A 7 14.20 7.40 27.73
CA THR A 7 12.86 6.87 27.99
C THR A 7 12.82 6.15 29.35
N PRO A 8 12.12 6.68 30.37
CA PRO A 8 12.18 6.15 31.74
C PRO A 8 11.59 4.74 31.93
N TRP A 9 10.84 4.22 30.95
CA TRP A 9 10.14 2.94 31.05
C TRP A 9 11.05 1.72 30.82
N ALA A 10 12.15 1.87 30.06
CA ALA A 10 13.13 0.80 29.86
C ALA A 10 13.79 0.35 31.18
N ARG A 11 14.00 1.28 32.13
CA ARG A 11 14.49 0.97 33.49
C ARG A 11 13.41 0.35 34.39
N ALA A 12 12.13 0.60 34.12
CA ALA A 12 11.03 0.11 34.95
C ALA A 12 10.68 -1.37 34.67
N ILE A 13 10.95 -1.86 33.45
CA ILE A 13 10.68 -3.25 33.06
C ILE A 13 11.61 -4.26 33.76
N PHE A 14 12.82 -3.84 34.15
CA PHE A 14 13.85 -4.69 34.73
C PHE A 14 14.26 -4.21 36.13
N ARG A 15 13.49 -4.56 37.17
CA ARG A 15 13.93 -4.42 38.57
C ARG A 15 14.86 -5.58 38.99
N GLN A 16 15.73 -5.25 39.93
CA GLN A 16 17.02 -5.84 40.29
C GLN A 16 17.04 -7.29 40.83
N GLU A 17 15.90 -7.94 41.01
CA GLU A 17 15.83 -9.26 41.68
C GLU A 17 16.08 -10.47 40.75
N SER A 18 16.16 -10.27 39.43
CA SER A 18 16.50 -11.35 38.47
C SER A 18 17.94 -11.30 37.93
N LEU A 19 18.79 -10.43 38.48
CA LEU A 19 20.15 -10.21 37.97
C LEU A 19 21.19 -11.23 38.47
N GLU A 20 20.93 -11.92 39.59
CA GLU A 20 21.87 -12.91 40.15
C GLU A 20 21.90 -14.23 39.34
N GLU A 21 20.84 -14.59 38.62
CA GLU A 21 20.84 -15.74 37.71
C GLU A 21 21.41 -15.39 36.31
N GLY A 22 21.52 -14.10 35.98
CA GLY A 22 22.06 -13.61 34.69
C GLY A 22 23.58 -13.42 34.68
N THR A 23 24.26 -13.47 35.82
CA THR A 23 25.71 -13.19 35.91
C THR A 23 26.62 -14.28 35.34
N ASP A 24 26.14 -15.52 35.20
CA ASP A 24 26.91 -16.58 34.53
C ASP A 24 26.96 -16.42 33.01
N TRP A 25 25.95 -15.78 32.41
CA TRP A 25 25.90 -15.51 30.96
C TRP A 25 26.88 -14.41 30.54
N LEU A 26 27.08 -13.38 31.37
CA LEU A 26 28.04 -12.30 31.08
C LEU A 26 29.50 -12.78 31.02
N ARG A 27 29.84 -13.90 31.67
CA ARG A 27 31.18 -14.51 31.57
C ARG A 27 31.40 -15.22 30.23
N TYR A 28 30.34 -15.73 29.61
CA TYR A 28 30.38 -16.35 28.28
C TYR A 28 30.59 -15.30 27.17
N TYR A 29 30.08 -14.07 27.36
CA TYR A 29 30.20 -12.97 26.39
C TYR A 29 31.46 -12.10 26.55
N ALA A 30 32.35 -12.42 27.50
CA ALA A 30 33.70 -11.86 27.56
C ALA A 30 34.70 -12.60 26.65
N ASP A 31 34.22 -13.60 25.89
CA ASP A 31 35.02 -14.41 24.96
C ASP A 31 35.54 -13.58 23.77
N PRO A 32 36.87 -13.56 23.51
CA PRO A 32 37.47 -12.87 22.38
C PRO A 32 36.88 -13.23 21.01
N VAL A 33 36.40 -14.46 20.83
CA VAL A 33 35.84 -14.97 19.57
C VAL A 33 34.50 -14.29 19.23
N PHE A 34 33.71 -13.92 20.24
CA PHE A 34 32.45 -13.20 20.05
C PHE A 34 32.68 -11.74 19.63
N ARG A 35 33.74 -11.10 20.14
CA ARG A 35 34.16 -9.75 19.71
C ARG A 35 34.61 -9.71 18.26
N GLU A 36 35.35 -10.71 17.81
CA GLU A 36 35.83 -10.80 16.42
C GLU A 36 34.65 -10.89 15.44
N ASN A 37 33.65 -11.72 15.74
CA ASN A 37 32.43 -11.86 14.93
C ASN A 37 31.54 -10.61 14.87
N MET A 38 31.54 -9.75 15.90
CA MET A 38 30.78 -8.48 15.89
C MET A 38 31.47 -7.37 15.09
N THR A 39 32.80 -7.43 14.97
CA THR A 39 33.60 -6.47 14.21
C THR A 39 33.43 -6.71 12.71
N ASP A 40 33.42 -7.98 12.28
CA ASP A 40 33.19 -8.38 10.87
C ASP A 40 31.80 -8.03 10.33
N ARG A 41 30.81 -7.80 11.21
CA ARG A 41 29.44 -7.42 10.83
C ARG A 41 29.16 -5.90 10.92
N GLY A 42 30.16 -5.08 11.21
CA GLY A 42 30.04 -3.62 11.24
C GLY A 42 29.25 -3.04 12.42
N ILE A 43 29.01 -3.84 13.47
CA ILE A 43 28.21 -3.45 14.66
C ILE A 43 29.12 -3.17 15.87
N GLY A 44 30.40 -3.55 15.80
CA GLY A 44 31.35 -3.51 16.91
C GLY A 44 31.49 -2.15 17.60
N ASP A 45 31.44 -1.05 16.85
CA ASP A 45 31.68 0.30 17.38
C ASP A 45 30.48 0.85 18.17
N HIS A 46 29.25 0.46 17.84
CA HIS A 46 28.03 0.89 18.55
C HIS A 46 27.63 -0.02 19.72
N PHE A 47 28.20 -1.23 19.81
CA PHE A 47 27.88 -2.19 20.87
C PHE A 47 28.33 -1.73 22.28
N GLN A 48 29.34 -0.86 22.36
CA GLN A 48 29.78 -0.25 23.62
C GLN A 48 28.72 0.70 24.19
N GLU A 49 27.93 1.34 23.33
CA GLU A 49 26.91 2.35 23.67
C GLU A 49 25.55 1.74 24.02
N TRP A 50 25.35 0.46 23.70
CA TRP A 50 24.10 -0.26 23.96
C TRP A 50 23.87 -0.52 25.46
N THR A 51 22.62 -0.32 25.89
CA THR A 51 22.21 -0.65 27.25
C THR A 51 22.24 -2.16 27.47
N GLN A 52 22.27 -2.57 28.74
CA GLN A 52 22.28 -4.00 29.09
C GLN A 52 21.00 -4.72 28.65
N ALA A 53 19.89 -3.99 28.50
CA ALA A 53 18.63 -4.50 27.97
C ALA A 53 18.71 -4.72 26.44
N ASP A 54 19.34 -3.80 25.69
CA ASP A 54 19.54 -3.95 24.24
C ASP A 54 20.44 -5.14 23.92
N LYS A 55 21.50 -5.33 24.72
CA LYS A 55 22.39 -6.49 24.62
C LYS A 55 21.66 -7.81 24.88
N LEU A 56 20.72 -7.83 25.82
CA LEU A 56 19.89 -9.01 26.13
C LEU A 56 18.86 -9.29 25.03
N ALA A 57 18.16 -8.27 24.53
CA ALA A 57 17.20 -8.42 23.43
C ALA A 57 17.89 -8.91 22.14
N TYR A 58 19.08 -8.39 21.85
CA TYR A 58 19.89 -8.82 20.71
C TYR A 58 20.44 -10.24 20.88
N ALA A 59 20.85 -10.63 22.10
CA ALA A 59 21.26 -12.01 22.38
C ALA A 59 20.10 -13.01 22.20
N PHE A 60 18.88 -12.64 22.61
CA PHE A 60 17.68 -13.45 22.35
C PHE A 60 17.37 -13.57 20.85
N LEU A 61 17.54 -12.49 20.07
CA LEU A 61 17.38 -12.49 18.62
C LEU A 61 18.43 -13.37 17.92
N LEU A 62 19.70 -13.30 18.34
CA LEU A 62 20.78 -14.12 17.79
C LEU A 62 20.59 -15.61 18.10
N GLN A 63 20.19 -15.95 19.32
CA GLN A 63 19.89 -17.34 19.68
C GLN A 63 18.70 -17.89 18.88
N ALA A 64 17.64 -17.09 18.69
CA ALA A 64 16.51 -17.48 17.86
C ALA A 64 16.92 -17.66 16.38
N LEU A 65 17.85 -16.85 15.88
CA LEU A 65 18.44 -16.97 14.54
C LEU A 65 19.31 -18.22 14.39
N GLU A 66 20.15 -18.54 15.38
CA GLU A 66 21.00 -19.74 15.36
C GLU A 66 20.16 -21.03 15.48
N GLU A 67 19.12 -21.04 16.31
CA GLU A 67 18.17 -22.14 16.41
C GLU A 67 17.35 -22.32 15.12
N MET A 68 17.01 -21.21 14.45
CA MET A 68 16.38 -21.23 13.12
C MET A 68 17.32 -21.78 12.04
N GLN A 69 18.59 -21.35 12.01
CA GLN A 69 19.58 -21.84 11.05
C GLN A 69 19.92 -23.32 11.28
N ALA A 70 19.96 -23.77 12.55
CA ALA A 70 20.11 -25.18 12.90
C ALA A 70 18.89 -26.01 12.47
N SER A 71 17.68 -25.45 12.56
CA SER A 71 16.44 -26.07 12.07
C SER A 71 16.38 -26.13 10.54
N GLU A 72 16.86 -25.11 9.82
CA GLU A 72 16.95 -25.08 8.35
C GLU A 72 18.03 -26.03 7.82
N ALA A 73 19.18 -26.12 8.49
CA ALA A 73 20.24 -27.09 8.17
C ALA A 73 19.78 -28.55 8.35
N ALA A 74 18.82 -28.79 9.25
CA ALA A 74 18.20 -30.10 9.44
C ALA A 74 17.16 -30.46 8.35
N GLN A 75 16.62 -29.47 7.62
CA GLN A 75 15.54 -29.67 6.64
C GLN A 75 15.97 -29.57 5.16
N GLY A 76 17.19 -29.13 4.83
CA GLY A 76 17.58 -28.86 3.44
C GLY A 76 18.93 -29.41 2.97
N ARG A 77 18.96 -30.65 2.46
CA ARG A 77 19.95 -31.07 1.44
C ARG A 77 19.25 -31.55 0.16
N LYS A 78 18.83 -30.61 -0.69
CA LYS A 78 18.84 -30.79 -2.14
C LYS A 78 19.23 -29.48 -2.82
N GLN A 79 20.38 -29.51 -3.47
CA GLN A 79 20.97 -28.43 -4.25
C GLN A 79 20.20 -28.17 -5.55
N ALA A 80 20.10 -26.90 -5.93
CA ALA A 80 20.19 -26.40 -7.31
C ALA A 80 20.68 -24.95 -7.20
N GLY A 81 21.81 -24.53 -7.76
CA GLY A 81 22.17 -24.65 -9.16
C GLY A 81 21.67 -23.38 -9.86
N LEU A 82 22.58 -22.44 -10.13
CA LEU A 82 22.35 -21.19 -10.88
C LEU A 82 21.44 -21.43 -12.09
N GLY A 83 20.18 -20.98 -11.99
CA GLY A 83 19.15 -21.28 -12.98
C GLY A 83 18.32 -20.05 -13.29
N LYS A 84 18.40 -19.61 -14.56
CA LYS A 84 17.49 -18.80 -15.41
C LYS A 84 16.61 -17.71 -14.73
N PRO A 85 16.44 -16.52 -15.36
CA PRO A 85 15.66 -15.37 -14.84
C PRO A 85 14.23 -15.66 -14.32
N ARG A 86 13.63 -16.78 -14.72
CA ARG A 86 12.32 -17.25 -14.25
C ARG A 86 12.29 -17.57 -12.74
N ALA A 87 13.42 -17.88 -12.12
CA ALA A 87 13.53 -18.20 -10.69
C ALA A 87 13.42 -16.97 -9.78
N VAL A 88 13.86 -15.80 -10.24
CA VAL A 88 13.81 -14.54 -9.45
C VAL A 88 12.37 -14.04 -9.32
N ALA A 89 11.52 -14.26 -10.34
CA ALA A 89 10.12 -13.83 -10.35
C ALA A 89 9.20 -14.61 -9.38
N ALA A 90 9.53 -15.88 -9.07
CA ALA A 90 8.72 -16.70 -8.18
C ALA A 90 8.84 -16.28 -6.70
N GLY A 91 10.03 -15.84 -6.29
CA GLY A 91 10.33 -15.48 -4.90
C GLY A 91 9.72 -14.17 -4.38
N PHE A 92 9.02 -13.40 -5.23
CA PHE A 92 8.34 -12.16 -4.83
C PHE A 92 6.81 -12.26 -4.90
N GLY A 93 6.25 -13.42 -5.22
CA GLY A 93 4.79 -13.59 -5.35
C GLY A 93 4.15 -12.80 -6.51
N LEU A 94 4.96 -12.24 -7.42
CA LEU A 94 4.50 -11.47 -8.57
C LEU A 94 4.14 -12.40 -9.74
N SER A 95 2.98 -12.16 -10.36
CA SER A 95 2.46 -13.00 -11.43
C SER A 95 2.71 -12.39 -12.80
N TYR A 96 3.51 -13.06 -13.62
CA TYR A 96 3.87 -12.60 -14.96
C TYR A 96 3.40 -13.55 -16.05
N GLU A 97 3.12 -13.01 -17.22
CA GLU A 97 2.90 -13.79 -18.45
C GLU A 97 3.79 -13.31 -19.60
N PRO A 98 4.27 -14.23 -20.44
CA PRO A 98 4.85 -13.85 -21.72
C PRO A 98 3.76 -13.24 -22.60
N ARG A 99 3.96 -12.01 -23.05
CA ARG A 99 3.14 -11.41 -24.11
C ARG A 99 3.98 -11.17 -25.35
N ASP A 100 3.32 -11.13 -26.50
CA ASP A 100 3.96 -10.66 -27.73
C ASP A 100 4.43 -9.20 -27.54
N PRO A 101 5.74 -8.91 -27.68
CA PRO A 101 6.27 -7.55 -27.52
C PRO A 101 5.62 -6.55 -28.48
N THR A 102 5.30 -6.97 -29.71
CA THR A 102 4.67 -6.10 -30.71
C THR A 102 3.26 -5.74 -30.29
N ALA A 103 2.43 -6.72 -29.95
CA ALA A 103 1.10 -6.48 -29.41
C ALA A 103 1.11 -5.61 -28.13
N THR A 104 2.10 -5.80 -27.27
CA THR A 104 2.24 -5.01 -26.03
C THR A 104 2.61 -3.55 -26.35
N ALA A 105 3.52 -3.31 -27.29
CA ALA A 105 3.86 -1.97 -27.72
C ALA A 105 2.66 -1.25 -28.34
N VAL A 106 1.88 -1.93 -29.17
CA VAL A 106 0.63 -1.41 -29.74
C VAL A 106 -0.38 -1.07 -28.62
N GLN A 107 -0.55 -1.95 -27.63
CA GLN A 107 -1.42 -1.70 -26.49
C GLN A 107 -1.01 -0.44 -25.72
N ILE A 108 0.29 -0.26 -25.45
CA ILE A 108 0.80 0.92 -24.74
C ILE A 108 0.51 2.19 -25.52
N THR A 109 0.82 2.21 -26.82
CA THR A 109 0.56 3.37 -27.69
C THR A 109 -0.91 3.73 -27.71
N ASN A 110 -1.79 2.75 -27.92
CA ASN A 110 -3.23 2.97 -27.97
C ASN A 110 -3.75 3.49 -26.62
N ASN A 111 -3.41 2.84 -25.51
CA ASN A 111 -3.87 3.28 -24.19
C ASN A 111 -3.37 4.68 -23.84
N ARG A 112 -2.13 5.03 -24.22
CA ARG A 112 -1.58 6.36 -24.01
C ARG A 112 -2.35 7.42 -24.80
N GLU A 113 -2.59 7.16 -26.09
CA GLU A 113 -3.38 8.05 -26.95
C GLU A 113 -4.81 8.19 -26.43
N ASP A 114 -5.44 7.10 -26.02
CA ASP A 114 -6.78 7.09 -25.41
C ASP A 114 -6.82 7.91 -24.13
N VAL A 115 -5.85 7.74 -23.21
CA VAL A 115 -5.77 8.53 -21.97
C VAL A 115 -5.69 10.02 -22.31
N GLN A 116 -4.77 10.41 -23.20
CA GLN A 116 -4.56 11.81 -23.54
C GLN A 116 -5.79 12.43 -24.21
N THR A 117 -6.31 11.79 -25.26
CA THR A 117 -7.45 12.31 -26.02
C THR A 117 -8.72 12.37 -25.19
N THR A 118 -9.01 11.30 -24.44
CA THR A 118 -10.22 11.20 -23.63
C THR A 118 -10.17 12.12 -22.41
N PHE A 119 -8.99 12.32 -21.82
CA PHE A 119 -8.81 13.30 -20.74
C PHE A 119 -9.11 14.72 -21.23
N ILE A 120 -8.53 15.12 -22.37
CA ILE A 120 -8.77 16.46 -22.96
C ILE A 120 -10.25 16.65 -23.27
N GLU A 121 -10.92 15.63 -23.83
CA GLU A 121 -12.36 15.69 -24.09
C GLU A 121 -13.17 15.82 -22.79
N LEU A 122 -12.85 15.02 -21.78
CA LEU A 122 -13.53 15.07 -20.48
C LEU A 122 -13.35 16.44 -19.83
N GLN A 123 -12.12 16.94 -19.77
CA GLN A 123 -11.77 18.24 -19.19
C GLN A 123 -12.53 19.37 -19.89
N ARG A 124 -12.55 19.39 -21.23
CA ARG A 124 -13.32 20.38 -22.01
C ARG A 124 -14.82 20.28 -21.74
N THR A 125 -15.35 19.05 -21.66
CA THR A 125 -16.78 18.81 -21.39
C THR A 125 -17.18 19.32 -20.02
N LEU A 126 -16.35 19.09 -18.99
CA LEU A 126 -16.61 19.60 -17.64
C LEU A 126 -16.42 21.11 -17.56
N GLY A 127 -15.40 21.65 -18.24
CA GLY A 127 -15.17 23.09 -18.34
C GLY A 127 -16.41 23.84 -18.81
N LYS A 128 -17.20 23.28 -19.73
CA LYS A 128 -18.40 23.94 -20.27
C LYS A 128 -19.72 23.55 -19.59
N PHE A 129 -19.85 22.31 -19.12
CA PHE A 129 -21.17 21.75 -18.78
C PHE A 129 -21.25 21.05 -17.42
N GLU A 130 -20.24 21.18 -16.56
CA GLU A 130 -20.23 20.50 -15.26
C GLU A 130 -21.46 20.86 -14.39
N PHE A 131 -21.84 22.14 -14.32
CA PHE A 131 -23.04 22.56 -13.59
C PHE A 131 -24.32 21.87 -14.12
N LEU A 132 -24.47 21.81 -15.45
CA LEU A 132 -25.60 21.16 -16.09
C LEU A 132 -25.61 19.64 -15.84
N ILE A 133 -24.45 18.98 -15.87
CA ILE A 133 -24.30 17.56 -15.54
C ILE A 133 -24.73 17.31 -14.10
N ARG A 134 -24.20 18.08 -13.13
CA ARG A 134 -24.57 17.99 -11.71
C ARG A 134 -26.09 18.17 -11.52
N LYS A 135 -26.69 19.16 -12.18
CA LYS A 135 -28.13 19.43 -12.13
C LYS A 135 -28.95 18.27 -12.72
N ARG A 136 -28.55 17.71 -13.86
CA ARG A 136 -29.25 16.58 -14.51
C ARG A 136 -29.15 15.30 -13.71
N TRP A 137 -27.98 15.03 -13.13
CA TRP A 137 -27.78 13.89 -12.23
C TRP A 137 -28.59 14.04 -10.94
N GLY A 138 -28.61 15.23 -10.34
CA GLY A 138 -29.40 15.53 -9.15
C GLY A 138 -30.92 15.37 -9.35
N LYS A 139 -31.42 15.60 -10.57
CA LYS A 139 -32.83 15.34 -10.93
C LYS A 139 -33.20 13.87 -10.98
N LYS A 140 -32.24 12.95 -11.19
CA LYS A 140 -32.48 11.50 -11.19
C LYS A 140 -32.59 10.99 -9.76
N LYS A 141 -33.80 11.04 -9.20
CA LYS A 141 -34.05 10.62 -7.80
C LYS A 141 -34.23 9.10 -7.65
N LYS A 142 -34.65 8.40 -8.71
CA LYS A 142 -34.90 6.96 -8.66
C LYS A 142 -33.61 6.19 -8.92
N LEU A 143 -33.32 5.21 -8.06
CA LEU A 143 -32.21 4.26 -8.21
C LEU A 143 -32.16 3.66 -9.62
N ALA A 144 -33.30 3.16 -10.12
CA ALA A 144 -33.39 2.55 -11.46
C ALA A 144 -33.00 3.51 -12.61
N GLU A 145 -33.27 4.82 -12.48
CA GLU A 145 -32.89 5.80 -13.50
C GLU A 145 -31.39 6.08 -13.50
N ARG A 146 -30.78 6.14 -12.31
CA ARG A 146 -29.32 6.29 -12.13
C ARG A 146 -28.59 5.03 -12.64
N THR A 147 -29.07 3.85 -12.25
CA THR A 147 -28.54 2.57 -12.74
C THR A 147 -28.62 2.45 -14.25
N LYS A 148 -29.76 2.79 -14.86
CA LYS A 148 -29.91 2.76 -16.33
C LYS A 148 -28.97 3.73 -17.04
N ALA A 149 -28.74 4.91 -16.48
CA ALA A 149 -27.80 5.86 -17.05
C ALA A 149 -26.35 5.34 -17.00
N LEU A 150 -25.94 4.78 -15.85
CA LEU A 150 -24.62 4.17 -15.70
C LEU A 150 -24.42 2.97 -16.62
N GLN A 151 -25.42 2.08 -16.71
CA GLN A 151 -25.34 0.87 -17.54
C GLN A 151 -25.29 1.14 -19.05
N LYS A 152 -25.73 2.33 -19.49
CA LYS A 152 -25.56 2.74 -20.88
C LYS A 152 -24.11 3.11 -21.21
N ALA A 153 -23.42 3.75 -20.26
CA ALA A 153 -22.01 4.12 -20.41
C ALA A 153 -21.08 2.94 -20.09
N TRP A 154 -21.49 2.05 -19.17
CA TRP A 154 -20.77 0.83 -18.80
C TRP A 154 -21.72 -0.37 -18.77
N PRO A 155 -21.90 -1.09 -19.90
CA PRO A 155 -22.67 -2.32 -19.91
C PRO A 155 -22.11 -3.34 -18.91
N ASN A 156 -22.99 -4.04 -18.19
CA ASN A 156 -22.61 -5.06 -17.21
C ASN A 156 -21.74 -4.56 -16.03
N MET A 157 -21.88 -3.30 -15.63
CA MET A 157 -21.23 -2.77 -14.42
C MET A 157 -21.53 -3.65 -13.19
N PRO A 158 -20.51 -4.01 -12.36
CA PRO A 158 -20.72 -4.81 -11.16
C PRO A 158 -21.76 -4.22 -10.21
N ALA A 159 -22.56 -5.09 -9.59
CA ALA A 159 -23.66 -4.65 -8.72
C ALA A 159 -23.21 -4.24 -7.32
N SER A 160 -22.17 -4.87 -6.77
CA SER A 160 -21.76 -4.75 -5.37
C SER A 160 -20.38 -4.10 -5.21
N HIS A 161 -20.11 -3.61 -4.00
CA HIS A 161 -18.80 -3.14 -3.56
C HIS A 161 -17.80 -4.30 -3.55
N ARG A 162 -16.55 -4.03 -3.97
CA ARG A 162 -15.43 -4.99 -4.03
C ARG A 162 -15.80 -6.35 -4.64
N PRO A 163 -16.26 -6.36 -5.91
CA PRO A 163 -16.60 -7.57 -6.63
C PRO A 163 -15.38 -8.50 -6.84
N ASP A 164 -14.16 -7.95 -6.82
CA ASP A 164 -12.89 -8.65 -6.79
C ASP A 164 -12.74 -9.57 -5.57
N LEU A 165 -13.05 -9.06 -4.36
CA LEU A 165 -12.95 -9.84 -3.12
C LEU A 165 -13.96 -10.99 -3.12
N HIS A 166 -15.21 -10.71 -3.49
CA HIS A 166 -16.23 -11.75 -3.60
C HIS A 166 -15.81 -12.85 -4.59
N SER A 167 -15.25 -12.45 -5.74
CA SER A 167 -14.73 -13.37 -6.75
C SER A 167 -13.62 -14.28 -6.21
N ILE A 168 -12.68 -13.72 -5.45
CA ILE A 168 -11.56 -14.48 -4.86
C ILE A 168 -12.07 -15.43 -3.77
N ILE A 169 -12.92 -14.95 -2.86
CA ILE A 169 -13.44 -15.74 -1.73
C ILE A 169 -14.30 -16.91 -2.23
N GLU A 170 -15.13 -16.67 -3.24
CA GLU A 170 -16.06 -17.67 -3.78
C GLU A 170 -15.45 -18.50 -4.93
N ASP A 171 -14.17 -18.27 -5.25
CA ASP A 171 -13.44 -18.79 -6.43
C ASP A 171 -14.27 -18.74 -7.72
N ARG A 172 -14.95 -17.61 -7.94
CA ARG A 172 -15.77 -17.40 -9.13
C ARG A 172 -14.91 -16.88 -10.26
N GLN A 173 -15.20 -17.36 -11.47
CA GLN A 173 -14.65 -16.74 -12.67
C GLN A 173 -15.40 -15.45 -12.93
N GLN A 174 -14.65 -14.35 -13.03
CA GLN A 174 -15.18 -13.02 -13.32
C GLN A 174 -14.40 -12.40 -14.48
N PRO A 175 -15.00 -11.49 -15.26
CA PRO A 175 -14.29 -10.73 -16.26
C PRO A 175 -13.09 -9.99 -15.66
N ARG A 176 -12.00 -9.86 -16.43
CA ARG A 176 -10.78 -9.16 -16.00
C ARG A 176 -11.02 -7.74 -15.47
N GLU A 177 -12.03 -7.06 -16.01
CA GLU A 177 -12.41 -5.70 -15.63
C GLU A 177 -12.80 -5.56 -14.16
N VAL A 178 -13.40 -6.61 -13.58
CA VAL A 178 -13.76 -6.66 -12.15
C VAL A 178 -12.53 -6.51 -11.26
N PHE A 179 -11.39 -7.04 -11.71
CA PHE A 179 -10.12 -6.99 -10.99
C PHE A 179 -9.32 -5.72 -11.30
N LEU A 180 -9.52 -5.11 -12.47
CA LEU A 180 -8.86 -3.86 -12.85
C LEU A 180 -9.42 -2.66 -12.09
N MET A 181 -10.75 -2.58 -11.96
CA MET A 181 -11.45 -1.43 -11.38
C MET A 181 -12.50 -1.88 -10.37
N PRO A 182 -12.10 -2.50 -9.25
CA PRO A 182 -13.03 -3.05 -8.27
C PRO A 182 -13.90 -1.98 -7.57
N TYR A 183 -13.51 -0.72 -7.67
CA TYR A 183 -14.24 0.43 -7.12
C TYR A 183 -15.30 0.99 -8.09
N ILE A 184 -15.37 0.53 -9.34
CA ILE A 184 -16.41 0.94 -10.29
C ILE A 184 -17.57 -0.05 -10.22
N ASN A 185 -18.62 0.33 -9.47
CA ASN A 185 -19.81 -0.50 -9.28
C ASN A 185 -21.08 0.34 -9.08
N LEU A 186 -22.24 -0.29 -9.28
CA LEU A 186 -23.54 0.38 -9.21
C LEU A 186 -23.89 0.84 -7.80
N LYS A 187 -23.57 0.04 -6.77
CA LYS A 187 -23.90 0.36 -5.37
C LYS A 187 -23.28 1.69 -4.94
N ASP A 188 -22.01 1.90 -5.30
CA ASP A 188 -21.26 3.06 -4.85
C ASP A 188 -21.53 4.29 -5.75
N LEU A 189 -21.55 4.12 -7.07
CA LEU A 189 -21.70 5.22 -8.02
C LEU A 189 -23.12 5.81 -8.05
N VAL A 190 -24.14 5.02 -7.70
CA VAL A 190 -25.51 5.55 -7.54
C VAL A 190 -25.68 6.30 -6.21
N SER A 191 -24.86 6.00 -5.21
CA SER A 191 -24.97 6.57 -3.86
C SER A 191 -24.55 8.04 -3.83
N GLY A 192 -25.42 8.88 -3.28
CA GLY A 192 -25.14 10.31 -3.03
C GLY A 192 -24.54 11.04 -4.23
N ASN A 193 -23.36 11.63 -4.00
CA ASN A 193 -22.57 12.42 -4.94
C ASN A 193 -21.30 11.70 -5.43
N THR A 194 -21.14 10.39 -5.16
CA THR A 194 -19.90 9.64 -5.45
C THR A 194 -19.47 9.75 -6.92
N LEU A 195 -20.40 9.53 -7.86
CA LEU A 195 -20.11 9.67 -9.29
C LEU A 195 -19.70 11.09 -9.67
N LEU A 196 -20.34 12.11 -9.10
CA LEU A 196 -19.99 13.50 -9.37
C LEU A 196 -18.62 13.88 -8.81
N ARG A 197 -18.23 13.30 -7.67
CA ARG A 197 -16.87 13.44 -7.10
C ARG A 197 -15.83 12.81 -8.01
N LEU A 198 -16.08 11.57 -8.46
CA LEU A 198 -15.20 10.88 -9.40
C LEU A 198 -15.03 11.65 -10.72
N LEU A 199 -16.13 12.21 -11.24
CA LEU A 199 -16.14 13.01 -12.45
C LEU A 199 -15.28 14.26 -12.30
N ASN A 200 -15.52 15.03 -11.23
CA ASN A 200 -14.78 16.23 -10.92
C ASN A 200 -13.28 15.92 -10.71
N SER A 201 -12.96 14.90 -9.90
CA SER A 201 -11.57 14.54 -9.63
C SER A 201 -10.83 14.18 -10.92
N ARG A 202 -11.39 13.26 -11.74
CA ARG A 202 -10.71 12.72 -12.93
C ARG A 202 -10.75 13.65 -14.15
N GLY A 203 -11.67 14.61 -14.20
CA GLY A 203 -11.78 15.56 -15.30
C GLY A 203 -11.15 16.93 -15.04
N ARG A 204 -10.85 17.28 -13.78
CA ARG A 204 -10.18 18.55 -13.42
C ARG A 204 -8.68 18.40 -13.12
N HIS A 205 -8.19 17.18 -12.95
CA HIS A 205 -6.79 16.90 -12.59
C HIS A 205 -6.15 15.95 -13.60
N GLU A 206 -4.87 16.18 -13.92
CA GLU A 206 -4.15 15.37 -14.91
C GLU A 206 -4.07 13.88 -14.54
N PRO A 207 -4.00 12.97 -15.53
CA PRO A 207 -3.87 11.53 -15.28
C PRO A 207 -2.69 11.13 -14.39
N CYS A 208 -1.56 11.85 -14.50
CA CYS A 208 -0.36 11.60 -13.70
C CYS A 208 -0.61 11.64 -12.19
N VAL A 209 -1.51 12.53 -11.73
CA VAL A 209 -1.87 12.69 -10.31
C VAL A 209 -2.44 11.38 -9.72
N PHE A 210 -3.00 10.52 -10.56
CA PHE A 210 -3.66 9.29 -10.11
C PHE A 210 -2.83 8.03 -10.34
N ALA A 211 -1.69 8.11 -11.03
CA ALA A 211 -0.94 6.93 -11.48
C ALA A 211 -0.61 5.95 -10.34
N GLN A 212 -0.11 6.48 -9.23
CA GLN A 212 0.24 5.69 -8.04
C GLN A 212 -0.99 5.06 -7.38
N VAL A 213 -2.07 5.83 -7.21
CA VAL A 213 -3.31 5.32 -6.59
C VAL A 213 -3.96 4.26 -7.48
N ASP A 214 -3.95 4.43 -8.80
CA ASP A 214 -4.44 3.43 -9.74
C ASP A 214 -3.61 2.13 -9.66
N LEU A 215 -2.29 2.23 -9.48
CA LEU A 215 -1.42 1.08 -9.27
C LEU A 215 -1.71 0.35 -7.95
N GLU A 216 -1.87 1.08 -6.84
CA GLU A 216 -2.16 0.50 -5.52
C GLU A 216 -3.45 -0.32 -5.52
N ARG A 217 -4.47 0.11 -6.28
CA ARG A 217 -5.73 -0.64 -6.41
C ARG A 217 -5.58 -1.98 -7.11
N LEU A 218 -4.52 -2.18 -7.90
CA LEU A 218 -4.26 -3.42 -8.62
C LEU A 218 -3.54 -4.48 -7.77
N GLN A 219 -3.02 -4.13 -6.59
CA GLN A 219 -2.20 -5.03 -5.77
C GLN A 219 -2.89 -6.35 -5.45
N LEU A 220 -4.18 -6.33 -5.11
CA LEU A 220 -4.90 -7.58 -4.82
C LEU A 220 -5.00 -8.45 -6.07
N ALA A 221 -5.31 -7.86 -7.22
CA ALA A 221 -5.46 -8.58 -8.47
C ALA A 221 -4.15 -9.21 -8.95
N THR A 222 -3.03 -8.51 -8.79
CA THR A 222 -1.70 -9.00 -9.16
C THR A 222 -1.20 -10.05 -8.17
N ARG A 223 -1.33 -9.83 -6.86
CA ARG A 223 -0.94 -10.82 -5.83
C ARG A 223 -1.77 -12.10 -5.88
N SER A 224 -3.06 -11.99 -6.22
CA SER A 224 -3.95 -13.16 -6.41
C SER A 224 -3.83 -13.82 -7.78
N LYS A 225 -2.91 -13.34 -8.64
CA LYS A 225 -2.69 -13.84 -10.01
C LYS A 225 -3.93 -13.77 -10.91
N LYS A 226 -4.94 -12.97 -10.55
CA LYS A 226 -6.12 -12.71 -11.39
C LYS A 226 -5.80 -11.73 -12.52
N ILE A 227 -4.75 -10.93 -12.38
CA ILE A 227 -4.15 -10.12 -13.44
C ILE A 227 -2.65 -10.43 -13.53
N LEU A 228 -2.22 -10.85 -14.71
CA LEU A 228 -0.81 -11.11 -15.00
C LEU A 228 -0.16 -9.86 -15.61
N GLN A 229 1.05 -9.56 -15.15
CA GLN A 229 1.86 -8.44 -15.65
C GLN A 229 2.71 -8.89 -16.87
N PRO A 230 2.99 -8.00 -17.84
CA PRO A 230 3.84 -8.33 -18.99
C PRO A 230 5.29 -8.58 -18.56
N TYR A 231 5.78 -9.82 -18.66
CA TYR A 231 7.12 -10.21 -18.20
C TYR A 231 8.25 -9.44 -18.91
N GLN A 232 8.10 -9.16 -20.20
CA GLN A 232 9.14 -8.51 -21.00
C GLN A 232 9.42 -7.05 -20.57
N LEU A 233 8.52 -6.44 -19.78
CA LEU A 233 8.64 -5.06 -19.31
C LEU A 233 9.15 -4.95 -17.86
N VAL A 234 9.48 -6.06 -17.21
CA VAL A 234 9.97 -6.09 -15.81
C VAL A 234 11.23 -5.26 -15.61
N VAL A 235 12.12 -5.24 -16.61
CA VAL A 235 13.37 -4.46 -16.56
C VAL A 235 13.23 -3.05 -17.13
N HIS A 236 12.04 -2.67 -17.57
CA HIS A 236 11.79 -1.36 -18.16
C HIS A 236 11.13 -0.45 -17.13
N LYS A 237 11.16 0.85 -17.40
CA LYS A 237 10.40 1.85 -16.66
C LYS A 237 9.40 2.52 -17.57
N MET A 238 8.33 3.03 -16.99
CA MET A 238 7.37 3.88 -17.67
C MET A 238 7.29 5.21 -16.96
N ASP A 239 7.43 6.29 -17.72
CA ASP A 239 7.26 7.65 -17.22
C ASP A 239 5.77 7.93 -16.98
N MET A 240 5.45 8.35 -15.77
CA MET A 240 4.11 8.68 -15.30
C MET A 240 4.01 10.16 -14.88
N SER A 241 4.93 11.00 -15.34
CA SER A 241 4.98 12.44 -15.09
C SER A 241 4.07 13.24 -16.05
N SER A 242 3.85 14.54 -15.77
CA SER A 242 2.81 15.39 -16.37
C SER A 242 2.60 15.19 -17.89
N SER A 243 1.32 15.16 -18.29
CA SER A 243 0.90 14.62 -19.58
C SER A 243 0.43 15.66 -20.61
N VAL A 244 0.57 16.99 -20.39
CA VAL A 244 -0.29 17.94 -21.13
C VAL A 244 0.41 19.05 -21.92
N LEU A 245 1.70 19.36 -21.72
CA LEU A 245 2.35 20.39 -22.55
C LEU A 245 3.58 19.86 -23.29
N PRO A 246 3.54 19.81 -24.65
CA PRO A 246 4.72 19.63 -25.48
C PRO A 246 5.78 20.70 -25.18
N PRO A 247 7.07 20.39 -25.36
CA PRO A 247 7.60 19.20 -26.04
C PRO A 247 7.84 17.98 -25.14
N ASP A 248 7.63 18.08 -23.83
CA ASP A 248 8.14 17.14 -22.83
C ASP A 248 7.07 16.15 -22.29
N ALA A 249 5.98 15.92 -23.02
CA ALA A 249 4.91 15.00 -22.62
C ALA A 249 5.38 13.53 -22.70
N LEU A 250 6.03 13.06 -21.64
CA LEU A 250 6.59 11.71 -21.54
C LEU A 250 5.63 10.68 -20.92
N TYR A 251 4.40 11.08 -20.57
CA TYR A 251 3.42 10.18 -19.97
C TYR A 251 3.19 8.91 -20.80
N GLY A 252 3.43 7.75 -20.19
CA GLY A 252 3.29 6.43 -20.81
C GLY A 252 4.46 6.01 -21.71
N TYR A 253 5.54 6.78 -21.80
CA TYR A 253 6.74 6.38 -22.54
C TYR A 253 7.54 5.35 -21.75
N VAL A 254 8.07 4.35 -22.46
CA VAL A 254 8.88 3.28 -21.88
C VAL A 254 10.35 3.54 -22.14
N SER A 255 11.16 3.47 -21.09
CA SER A 255 12.61 3.64 -21.13
C SER A 255 13.32 2.47 -20.44
N LEU A 256 14.62 2.32 -20.72
CA LEU A 256 15.49 1.44 -19.94
C LEU A 256 16.00 2.20 -18.72
N PRO A 257 16.17 1.53 -17.57
CA PRO A 257 16.69 2.18 -16.39
C PRO A 257 18.12 2.71 -16.63
N THR A 258 18.39 3.98 -16.33
CA THR A 258 19.75 4.54 -16.28
C THR A 258 20.35 4.41 -14.87
N PRO A 259 21.67 4.57 -14.64
CA PRO A 259 22.22 4.52 -13.27
C PRO A 259 21.72 5.62 -12.32
N ARG A 260 21.08 6.68 -12.84
CA ARG A 260 20.48 7.79 -12.05
C ARG A 260 19.17 7.38 -11.36
N ASP A 261 18.61 6.28 -11.81
CA ASP A 261 17.21 5.88 -11.67
C ASP A 261 16.78 5.32 -10.34
N ALA A 262 17.71 4.91 -9.48
CA ALA A 262 17.36 4.41 -8.16
C ALA A 262 16.69 5.49 -7.31
N ARG A 263 16.97 6.77 -7.60
CA ARG A 263 16.31 7.92 -6.98
C ARG A 263 14.94 8.18 -7.62
N ASP A 264 14.84 8.19 -8.96
CA ASP A 264 13.59 8.49 -9.70
C ASP A 264 12.44 7.49 -9.45
N VAL A 265 12.74 6.21 -9.19
CA VAL A 265 11.74 5.19 -8.79
C VAL A 265 11.04 5.55 -7.46
N VAL A 266 11.73 6.28 -6.58
CA VAL A 266 11.19 6.67 -5.28
C VAL A 266 10.21 7.84 -5.41
N ILE A 267 10.36 8.69 -6.43
CA ILE A 267 9.66 9.99 -6.56
C ILE A 267 8.30 9.86 -7.26
N HIS A 268 7.79 8.63 -7.48
CA HIS A 268 6.50 8.38 -8.15
C HIS A 268 6.34 8.99 -9.56
N ARG A 269 7.41 9.53 -10.15
CA ARG A 269 7.42 10.02 -11.54
C ARG A 269 7.53 8.88 -12.54
N GLU A 270 7.99 7.72 -12.09
CA GLU A 270 8.15 6.53 -12.91
C GLU A 270 7.63 5.30 -12.16
N VAL A 271 7.13 4.33 -12.91
CA VAL A 271 6.73 3.01 -12.38
C VAL A 271 7.45 1.91 -13.16
N ALA A 272 7.46 0.68 -12.64
CA ALA A 272 7.94 -0.45 -13.42
C ALA A 272 7.13 -0.55 -14.72
N GLY A 273 7.80 -0.81 -15.85
CA GLY A 273 7.15 -0.81 -17.16
C GLY A 273 5.98 -1.80 -17.23
N SER A 274 6.09 -2.94 -16.55
CA SER A 274 5.02 -3.94 -16.46
C SER A 274 3.79 -3.45 -15.67
N GLU A 275 3.99 -2.59 -14.68
CA GLU A 275 2.95 -1.96 -13.87
C GLU A 275 2.31 -0.78 -14.61
N GLY A 276 3.13 0.04 -15.28
CA GLY A 276 2.69 1.18 -16.07
C GLY A 276 1.69 0.82 -17.16
N VAL A 277 1.87 -0.34 -17.83
CA VAL A 277 0.87 -0.85 -18.79
C VAL A 277 -0.50 -1.02 -18.16
N LEU A 278 -0.57 -1.52 -16.92
CA LEU A 278 -1.83 -1.71 -16.22
C LEU A 278 -2.45 -0.38 -15.80
N VAL A 279 -1.62 0.59 -15.35
CA VAL A 279 -2.10 1.94 -15.00
C VAL A 279 -2.71 2.63 -16.22
N LEU A 280 -2.01 2.64 -17.36
CA LEU A 280 -2.53 3.20 -18.61
C LEU A 280 -3.84 2.53 -19.03
N GLU A 281 -3.95 1.21 -18.86
CA GLU A 281 -5.20 0.50 -19.18
C GLU A 281 -6.35 0.91 -18.27
N VAL A 282 -6.13 0.99 -16.95
CA VAL A 282 -7.14 1.43 -15.98
C VAL A 282 -7.61 2.85 -16.30
N GLN A 283 -6.68 3.77 -16.54
CA GLN A 283 -6.99 5.16 -16.82
C GLN A 283 -7.72 5.34 -18.15
N ALA A 284 -7.26 4.69 -19.23
CA ALA A 284 -7.93 4.74 -20.53
C ALA A 284 -9.39 4.31 -20.40
N ARG A 285 -9.63 3.18 -19.73
CA ARG A 285 -10.99 2.64 -19.52
C ARG A 285 -11.85 3.56 -18.65
N LEU A 286 -11.30 4.06 -17.55
CA LEU A 286 -12.01 4.93 -16.62
C LEU A 286 -12.41 6.26 -17.29
N LEU A 287 -11.48 6.89 -18.01
CA LEU A 287 -11.74 8.14 -18.71
C LEU A 287 -12.78 7.95 -19.82
N ASN A 288 -12.68 6.86 -20.60
CA ASN A 288 -13.67 6.53 -21.63
C ASN A 288 -15.08 6.40 -21.04
N PHE A 289 -15.20 5.67 -19.93
CA PHE A 289 -16.47 5.56 -19.21
C PHE A 289 -17.04 6.90 -18.78
N LEU A 290 -16.20 7.76 -18.18
CA LEU A 290 -16.65 9.07 -17.69
C LEU A 290 -17.09 9.97 -18.85
N THR A 291 -16.36 9.95 -19.96
CA THR A 291 -16.71 10.69 -21.18
C THR A 291 -18.02 10.17 -21.80
N ASP A 292 -18.19 8.85 -21.92
CA ASP A 292 -19.43 8.27 -22.43
C ASP A 292 -20.63 8.55 -21.52
N PHE A 293 -20.41 8.54 -20.21
CA PHE A 293 -21.41 8.96 -19.25
C PHE A 293 -21.82 10.44 -19.45
N CYS A 294 -20.85 11.34 -19.62
CA CYS A 294 -21.13 12.74 -19.95
C CYS A 294 -21.95 12.89 -21.24
N ARG A 295 -21.57 12.16 -22.31
CA ARG A 295 -22.28 12.16 -23.61
C ARG A 295 -23.72 11.66 -23.50
N GLU A 296 -24.00 10.72 -22.59
CA GLU A 296 -25.37 10.23 -22.32
C GLU A 296 -26.18 11.25 -21.49
N ILE A 297 -25.56 11.88 -20.48
CA ILE A 297 -26.22 12.92 -19.70
C ILE A 297 -26.51 14.16 -20.55
N LEU A 298 -25.61 14.51 -21.47
CA LEU A 298 -25.65 15.67 -22.37
C LEU A 298 -26.10 15.33 -23.80
N HIS A 299 -26.99 14.33 -23.95
CA HIS A 299 -27.45 13.84 -25.26
C HIS A 299 -27.96 14.93 -26.23
N ASP A 300 -28.53 16.03 -25.72
CA ASP A 300 -29.03 17.20 -26.48
C ASP A 300 -27.96 18.27 -26.75
N LYS A 301 -26.78 18.17 -26.13
CA LYS A 301 -25.70 19.16 -26.16
C LYS A 301 -24.41 18.64 -26.80
N ARG A 302 -24.46 17.49 -27.47
CA ARG A 302 -23.28 16.84 -28.07
C ARG A 302 -22.53 17.74 -29.06
N ALA A 303 -23.26 18.45 -29.93
CA ALA A 303 -22.65 19.36 -30.90
C ALA A 303 -22.03 20.62 -30.28
N GLU A 304 -22.35 20.91 -29.02
CA GLU A 304 -21.90 22.11 -28.30
C GLU A 304 -20.60 21.83 -27.51
N ILE A 305 -20.23 20.56 -27.28
CA ILE A 305 -19.00 20.18 -26.55
C ILE A 305 -17.76 20.73 -27.27
N ASP A 306 -17.71 20.59 -28.59
CA ASP A 306 -16.57 21.03 -29.42
C ASP A 306 -16.70 22.47 -29.93
N ASP A 307 -17.78 23.18 -29.59
CA ASP A 307 -17.95 24.57 -30.03
C ASP A 307 -17.08 25.51 -29.18
N GLU A 308 -15.96 25.97 -29.72
CA GLU A 308 -15.03 26.91 -29.08
C GLU A 308 -15.67 28.26 -28.74
N ARG A 309 -16.82 28.60 -29.34
CA ARG A 309 -17.54 29.85 -29.03
C ARG A 309 -18.24 29.79 -27.68
N ILE A 310 -18.43 28.60 -27.11
CA ILE A 310 -19.00 28.42 -25.78
C ILE A 310 -17.87 28.56 -24.76
N PRO A 311 -17.90 29.61 -23.91
CA PRO A 311 -16.85 29.84 -22.94
C PRO A 311 -16.84 28.76 -21.85
N GLU A 312 -15.67 28.54 -21.26
CA GLU A 312 -15.55 27.72 -20.06
C GLU A 312 -16.21 28.41 -18.87
N GLU A 313 -16.94 27.64 -18.08
CA GLU A 313 -17.51 28.04 -16.80
C GLU A 313 -16.51 27.75 -15.67
N PRO A 314 -16.49 28.58 -14.61
CA PRO A 314 -15.69 28.28 -13.43
C PRO A 314 -16.13 26.95 -12.81
N GLU A 315 -15.21 26.31 -12.07
CA GLU A 315 -15.54 25.10 -11.34
C GLU A 315 -16.73 25.34 -10.40
N PRO A 316 -17.79 24.52 -10.45
CA PRO A 316 -18.96 24.73 -9.60
C PRO A 316 -18.63 24.48 -8.13
N ASP A 317 -19.38 25.14 -7.24
CA ASP A 317 -19.22 25.03 -5.78
C ASP A 317 -19.00 23.58 -5.31
N PRO A 318 -18.14 23.35 -4.30
CA PRO A 318 -17.87 22.02 -3.78
C PRO A 318 -19.17 21.25 -3.48
N LEU A 319 -19.21 19.99 -3.91
CA LEU A 319 -20.36 19.12 -3.63
C LEU A 319 -20.49 18.99 -2.11
N PRO A 320 -21.72 19.08 -1.55
CA PRO A 320 -21.90 19.01 -0.12
C PRO A 320 -21.28 17.73 0.44
N ALA A 321 -20.57 17.89 1.55
CA ALA A 321 -20.27 16.80 2.45
C ALA A 321 -21.59 16.14 2.85
N HIS A 322 -21.62 14.81 2.96
CA HIS A 322 -22.79 14.17 3.56
C HIS A 322 -22.80 14.54 5.04
N ASP A 323 -23.95 14.98 5.57
CA ASP A 323 -24.13 15.37 6.97
C ASP A 323 -23.62 14.29 7.97
N GLU A 324 -23.03 14.77 9.07
CA GLU A 324 -22.60 14.11 10.33
C GLU A 324 -21.69 12.86 10.24
N THR A 325 -21.51 12.27 9.06
CA THR A 325 -20.74 11.02 8.85
C THR A 325 -19.38 11.23 8.19
N THR A 326 -19.01 12.49 7.92
CA THR A 326 -17.67 12.89 7.45
C THR A 326 -16.55 12.59 8.44
N ASP A 327 -16.86 12.33 9.71
CA ASP A 327 -15.87 12.18 10.78
C ASP A 327 -15.42 10.73 11.00
N SER A 328 -15.99 9.77 10.26
CA SER A 328 -15.53 8.37 10.31
C SER A 328 -14.42 8.10 9.30
N ILE A 329 -13.26 7.65 9.78
CA ILE A 329 -12.13 7.16 8.97
C ILE A 329 -12.59 6.13 7.92
N VAL A 330 -13.59 5.31 8.24
CA VAL A 330 -14.17 4.32 7.33
C VAL A 330 -14.82 4.98 6.11
N TRP A 331 -15.56 6.07 6.33
CA TRP A 331 -16.19 6.80 5.23
C TRP A 331 -15.16 7.49 4.35
N VAL A 332 -14.11 8.07 4.93
CA VAL A 332 -12.99 8.67 4.19
C VAL A 332 -12.31 7.60 3.32
N ALA A 333 -12.03 6.42 3.87
CA ALA A 333 -11.43 5.31 3.14
C ALA A 333 -12.32 4.80 1.99
N LEU A 334 -13.64 4.71 2.20
CA LEU A 334 -14.60 4.33 1.16
C LEU A 334 -14.70 5.36 0.02
N GLN A 335 -14.50 6.64 0.32
CA GLN A 335 -14.56 7.70 -0.67
C GLN A 335 -13.22 7.95 -1.38
N ALA A 336 -12.11 7.47 -0.84
CA ALA A 336 -10.77 7.66 -1.38
C ALA A 336 -10.62 7.32 -2.88
N PRO A 337 -11.22 6.24 -3.44
CA PRO A 337 -11.09 5.93 -4.87
C PRO A 337 -11.73 6.97 -5.81
N TYR A 338 -12.62 7.81 -5.30
CA TYR A 338 -13.43 8.76 -6.07
C TYR A 338 -13.01 10.22 -5.86
N ARG A 339 -11.86 10.43 -5.22
CA ARG A 339 -11.32 11.75 -4.92
C ARG A 339 -9.96 11.91 -5.57
N THR A 340 -9.57 13.17 -5.78
CA THR A 340 -8.19 13.49 -6.08
C THR A 340 -7.34 13.08 -4.87
N PRO A 341 -6.21 12.39 -5.08
CA PRO A 341 -5.18 12.23 -4.05
C PRO A 341 -4.86 13.61 -3.48
N HIS A 342 -5.02 13.78 -2.16
CA HIS A 342 -4.93 15.12 -1.56
C HIS A 342 -3.49 15.60 -1.64
N ALA A 343 -3.29 16.82 -2.15
CA ALA A 343 -1.97 17.46 -2.18
C ALA A 343 -1.50 17.92 -0.77
N ALA A 344 -2.43 18.10 0.17
CA ALA A 344 -2.13 18.46 1.55
C ALA A 344 -2.46 17.28 2.47
N ILE A 345 -1.42 16.57 2.91
CA ILE A 345 -1.50 15.57 3.96
C ILE A 345 -1.47 16.32 5.30
N ASP A 346 -2.45 16.06 6.18
CA ASP A 346 -2.43 16.60 7.55
C ASP A 346 -1.40 15.83 8.40
N LEU A 347 -0.13 16.22 8.27
CA LEU A 347 0.98 15.56 8.97
C LEU A 347 0.84 15.67 10.49
N HIS A 348 0.30 16.79 11.01
CA HIS A 348 0.03 16.94 12.44
C HIS A 348 -1.04 15.96 12.91
N GLY A 349 -2.16 15.86 12.19
CA GLY A 349 -3.18 14.86 12.49
C GLY A 349 -2.64 13.42 12.41
N MET A 350 -1.72 13.14 11.49
CA MET A 350 -1.05 11.84 11.42
C MET A 350 -0.14 11.57 12.62
N VAL A 351 0.59 12.57 13.13
CA VAL A 351 1.37 12.44 14.37
C VAL A 351 0.46 12.08 15.54
N ASP A 352 -0.66 12.80 15.70
CA ASP A 352 -1.60 12.54 16.79
C ASP A 352 -2.21 11.13 16.69
N LEU A 353 -2.57 10.69 15.50
CA LEU A 353 -3.07 9.33 15.25
C LEU A 353 -2.00 8.27 15.54
N ALA A 354 -0.75 8.49 15.12
CA ALA A 354 0.35 7.55 15.35
C ALA A 354 0.69 7.43 16.84
N LYS A 355 0.67 8.53 17.59
CA LYS A 355 0.84 8.54 19.04
C LYS A 355 -0.30 7.80 19.75
N ALA A 356 -1.54 8.09 19.39
CA ALA A 356 -2.69 7.38 19.94
C ALA A 356 -2.62 5.86 19.66
N ALA A 357 -2.17 5.47 18.47
CA ALA A 357 -1.95 4.06 18.12
C ALA A 357 -0.78 3.42 18.91
N ALA A 358 0.29 4.17 19.17
CA ALA A 358 1.40 3.73 20.01
C ALA A 358 0.95 3.52 21.46
N ASP A 359 0.21 4.48 22.03
CA ASP A 359 -0.34 4.39 23.39
C ASP A 359 -1.30 3.19 23.54
N ASP A 360 -2.19 2.96 22.57
CA ASP A 360 -3.08 1.80 22.54
C ASP A 360 -2.30 0.48 22.46
N ALA A 361 -1.27 0.42 21.60
CA ALA A 361 -0.43 -0.77 21.46
C ALA A 361 0.37 -1.08 22.73
N GLN A 362 0.93 -0.05 23.39
CA GLN A 362 1.60 -0.19 24.68
C GLN A 362 0.63 -0.65 25.78
N MET A 363 -0.56 -0.07 25.84
CA MET A 363 -1.60 -0.45 26.80
C MET A 363 -2.00 -1.93 26.61
N ARG A 364 -2.14 -2.38 25.35
CA ARG A 364 -2.39 -3.78 25.02
C ARG A 364 -1.27 -4.69 25.51
N LEU A 365 -0.01 -4.31 25.28
CA LEU A 365 1.16 -5.06 25.76
C LEU A 365 1.19 -5.15 27.30
N TRP A 366 0.87 -4.06 27.99
CA TRP A 366 0.75 -4.03 29.44
C TRP A 366 -0.36 -4.96 29.94
N THR A 367 -1.51 -4.93 29.27
CA THR A 367 -2.66 -5.80 29.60
C THR A 367 -2.31 -7.27 29.41
N LEU A 368 -1.63 -7.63 28.31
CA LEU A 368 -1.10 -9.00 28.10
C LEU A 368 -0.19 -9.45 29.23
N ARG A 369 0.63 -8.56 29.80
CA ARG A 369 1.54 -8.89 30.89
C ARG A 369 0.84 -8.99 32.25
N GLN A 370 -0.16 -8.15 32.50
CA GLN A 370 -0.73 -7.94 33.83
C GLN A 370 -2.04 -8.69 34.09
N ASP A 371 -2.82 -8.99 33.05
CA ASP A 371 -4.11 -9.67 33.15
C ASP A 371 -4.01 -11.10 32.58
N PRO A 372 -3.97 -12.14 33.44
CA PRO A 372 -3.95 -13.53 33.00
C PRO A 372 -5.19 -13.95 32.21
N GLY A 373 -6.35 -13.33 32.48
CA GLY A 373 -7.59 -13.59 31.76
C GLY A 373 -7.52 -13.06 30.33
N TYR A 374 -7.08 -11.81 30.18
CA TYR A 374 -6.83 -11.22 28.85
C TYR A 374 -5.78 -12.01 28.07
N PHE A 375 -4.67 -12.41 28.72
CA PHE A 375 -3.65 -13.25 28.10
C PHE A 375 -4.22 -14.58 27.59
N ALA A 376 -5.04 -15.27 28.40
CA ALA A 376 -5.64 -16.54 28.00
C ALA A 376 -6.57 -16.38 26.80
N THR A 377 -7.43 -15.34 26.80
CA THR A 377 -8.30 -15.03 25.66
C THR A 377 -7.49 -14.68 24.41
N ALA A 378 -6.46 -13.84 24.54
CA ALA A 378 -5.63 -13.45 23.41
C ALA A 378 -4.87 -14.64 22.79
N VAL A 379 -4.38 -15.58 23.60
CA VAL A 379 -3.73 -16.80 23.08
C VAL A 379 -4.73 -17.64 22.29
N VAL A 380 -5.95 -17.83 22.79
CA VAL A 380 -7.00 -18.57 22.08
C VAL A 380 -7.38 -17.86 20.78
N ASP A 381 -7.48 -16.53 20.79
CA ASP A 381 -7.77 -15.75 19.58
C ASP A 381 -6.66 -15.92 18.54
N PHE A 382 -5.39 -15.80 18.94
CA PHE A 382 -4.25 -16.02 18.03
C PHE A 382 -4.16 -17.47 17.54
N GLU A 383 -4.58 -18.42 18.35
CA GLU A 383 -4.69 -19.82 17.97
C GLU A 383 -5.74 -20.01 16.88
N GLN A 384 -7.00 -19.62 17.16
CA GLN A 384 -8.15 -19.84 16.30
C GLN A 384 -8.09 -19.08 14.97
N HIS A 385 -7.45 -17.91 14.95
CA HIS A 385 -7.31 -17.08 13.75
C HIS A 385 -5.98 -17.29 13.02
N SER A 386 -5.21 -18.32 13.41
CA SER A 386 -3.97 -18.65 12.74
C SER A 386 -4.25 -19.23 11.34
N PHE A 387 -3.44 -18.84 10.35
CA PHE A 387 -3.62 -19.28 8.96
C PHE A 387 -3.50 -20.80 8.78
N GLU A 388 -2.88 -21.51 9.73
CA GLU A 388 -2.79 -22.97 9.76
C GLU A 388 -4.17 -23.64 9.89
N TYR A 389 -5.17 -22.93 10.43
CA TYR A 389 -6.58 -23.35 10.42
C TYR A 389 -7.31 -23.00 9.10
N ILE A 390 -6.67 -22.35 8.13
CA ILE A 390 -7.26 -22.21 6.80
C ILE A 390 -7.19 -23.55 6.09
N LEU A 391 -8.33 -23.98 5.56
CA LEU A 391 -8.45 -25.23 4.81
C LEU A 391 -7.76 -25.11 3.45
N ASP A 392 -6.97 -26.12 3.10
CA ASP A 392 -6.37 -26.27 1.79
C ASP A 392 -7.40 -26.71 0.72
N VAL A 393 -6.93 -26.93 -0.51
CA VAL A 393 -7.75 -27.41 -1.63
C VAL A 393 -8.41 -28.79 -1.38
N ASN A 394 -7.87 -29.58 -0.44
CA ASN A 394 -8.39 -30.88 -0.04
C ASN A 394 -9.30 -30.79 1.19
N ARG A 395 -9.62 -29.57 1.65
CA ARG A 395 -10.36 -29.30 2.89
C ARG A 395 -9.67 -29.86 4.13
N GLN A 396 -8.34 -29.78 4.17
CA GLN A 396 -7.52 -30.17 5.30
C GLN A 396 -6.81 -28.94 5.87
N HIS A 397 -6.66 -28.90 7.19
CA HIS A 397 -5.84 -27.88 7.85
C HIS A 397 -4.34 -28.21 7.66
N HIS A 398 -3.48 -27.25 7.96
CA HIS A 398 -2.05 -27.49 7.93
C HIS A 398 -1.67 -28.59 8.95
N ALA A 399 -0.73 -29.48 8.60
CA ALA A 399 -0.33 -30.61 9.44
C ALA A 399 0.13 -30.20 10.85
N ASP A 400 0.62 -28.95 10.99
CA ASP A 400 0.98 -28.35 12.29
C ASP A 400 -0.19 -28.29 13.29
N VAL A 401 -1.43 -28.23 12.82
CA VAL A 401 -2.63 -28.21 13.67
C VAL A 401 -2.84 -29.55 14.37
N ASP A 402 -2.52 -30.65 13.69
CA ASP A 402 -2.68 -32.01 14.21
C ASP A 402 -1.49 -32.48 15.05
N LEU A 403 -0.45 -31.64 15.21
CA LEU A 403 0.72 -31.99 16.00
C LEU A 403 0.33 -32.14 17.49
N PRO A 404 0.70 -33.29 18.11
CA PRO A 404 0.27 -33.57 19.48
C PRO A 404 0.87 -32.58 20.50
N GLY A 405 0.10 -32.34 21.57
CA GLY A 405 0.55 -31.59 22.74
C GLY A 405 0.30 -30.08 22.66
N LYS A 406 1.12 -29.29 23.37
CA LYS A 406 1.02 -27.82 23.43
C LYS A 406 1.76 -27.11 22.30
N PHE A 407 2.16 -27.82 21.24
CA PHE A 407 3.00 -27.27 20.17
C PHE A 407 2.33 -26.07 19.49
N PHE A 408 1.07 -26.22 19.12
CA PHE A 408 0.32 -25.19 18.44
C PHE A 408 0.03 -23.98 19.35
N ILE A 409 -0.34 -24.24 20.61
CA ILE A 409 -0.51 -23.20 21.64
C ILE A 409 0.80 -22.42 21.87
N ASN A 410 1.95 -23.10 21.97
CA ASN A 410 3.25 -22.43 22.12
C ASN A 410 3.58 -21.55 20.90
N LYS A 411 3.23 -22.00 19.69
CA LYS A 411 3.36 -21.21 18.46
C LYS A 411 2.46 -19.97 18.51
N ALA A 412 1.22 -20.12 18.97
CA ALA A 412 0.27 -19.01 19.14
C ALA A 412 0.77 -17.98 20.17
N VAL A 413 1.25 -18.44 21.34
CA VAL A 413 1.85 -17.56 22.38
C VAL A 413 3.03 -16.77 21.81
N ARG A 414 3.96 -17.44 21.10
CA ARG A 414 5.11 -16.77 20.49
C ARG A 414 4.69 -15.73 19.46
N LYS A 415 3.74 -16.06 18.58
CA LYS A 415 3.21 -15.12 17.57
C LYS A 415 2.53 -13.92 18.24
N MET A 416 1.71 -14.16 19.26
CA MET A 416 1.01 -13.12 20.00
C MET A 416 1.97 -12.13 20.65
N VAL A 417 2.97 -12.64 21.39
CA VAL A 417 3.96 -11.78 22.08
C VAL A 417 4.81 -11.01 21.06
N HIS A 418 5.27 -11.70 20.01
CA HIS A 418 6.03 -11.05 18.93
C HIS A 418 5.22 -9.94 18.28
N GLU A 419 3.96 -10.18 17.93
CA GLU A 419 3.11 -9.20 17.26
C GLU A 419 2.78 -8.01 18.17
N ALA A 420 2.50 -8.26 19.45
CA ALA A 420 2.24 -7.18 20.42
C ALA A 420 3.46 -6.26 20.59
N LEU A 421 4.66 -6.82 20.70
CA LEU A 421 5.91 -6.05 20.78
C LEU A 421 6.19 -5.32 19.46
N ARG A 422 6.05 -6.02 18.33
CA ARG A 422 6.27 -5.47 16.98
C ARG A 422 5.36 -4.27 16.73
N ILE A 423 4.06 -4.38 16.98
CA ILE A 423 3.10 -3.29 16.77
C ILE A 423 3.43 -2.09 17.68
N ALA A 424 3.72 -2.31 18.96
CA ALA A 424 4.06 -1.24 19.89
C ALA A 424 5.31 -0.46 19.44
N LEU A 425 6.39 -1.18 19.09
CA LEU A 425 7.63 -0.57 18.62
C LEU A 425 7.45 0.15 17.27
N LEU A 426 6.74 -0.45 16.32
CA LEU A 426 6.57 0.15 15.00
C LEU A 426 5.73 1.43 15.06
N TRP A 427 4.68 1.50 15.88
CA TRP A 427 3.92 2.74 16.05
C TRP A 427 4.73 3.85 16.73
N GLU A 428 5.60 3.52 17.68
CA GLU A 428 6.54 4.50 18.25
C GLU A 428 7.50 5.05 17.19
N VAL A 429 8.05 4.17 16.35
CA VAL A 429 8.93 4.58 15.24
C VAL A 429 8.18 5.44 14.23
N VAL A 430 6.95 5.08 13.84
CA VAL A 430 6.12 5.87 12.93
C VAL A 430 5.82 7.25 13.52
N ALA A 431 5.43 7.33 14.79
CA ALA A 431 5.18 8.59 15.47
C ALA A 431 6.43 9.49 15.48
N SER A 432 7.59 8.92 15.82
CA SER A 432 8.87 9.65 15.82
C SER A 432 9.29 10.12 14.42
N LEU A 433 9.12 9.29 13.40
CA LEU A 433 9.43 9.66 12.02
C LEU A 433 8.52 10.80 11.54
N LEU A 434 7.22 10.74 11.84
CA LEU A 434 6.26 11.78 11.49
C LEU A 434 6.59 13.10 12.20
N GLU A 435 6.95 13.08 13.48
CA GLU A 435 7.40 14.29 14.20
C GLU A 435 8.63 14.92 13.56
N GLN A 436 9.60 14.09 13.17
CA GLN A 436 10.81 14.55 12.47
C GLN A 436 10.47 15.15 11.10
N ILE A 437 9.54 14.54 10.36
CA ILE A 437 9.06 15.06 9.08
C ILE A 437 8.39 16.42 9.28
N VAL A 438 7.51 16.57 10.27
CA VAL A 438 6.83 17.85 10.57
C VAL A 438 7.85 18.95 10.92
N GLU A 439 8.85 18.66 11.74
CA GLU A 439 9.89 19.65 12.08
C GLU A 439 10.75 20.02 10.86
N GLN A 440 11.05 19.05 10.00
CA GLN A 440 11.83 19.29 8.79
C GLN A 440 11.02 19.99 7.69
N GLU A 441 9.71 19.75 7.60
CA GLU A 441 8.81 20.43 6.66
C GLU A 441 8.82 21.94 6.89
N ARG A 442 8.82 22.38 8.15
CA ARG A 442 8.96 23.81 8.48
C ARG A 442 10.24 24.41 7.90
N ARG A 443 11.36 23.70 7.99
CA ARG A 443 12.66 24.15 7.46
C ARG A 443 12.72 24.08 5.94
N PHE A 444 12.05 23.10 5.34
CA PHE A 444 11.90 22.95 3.89
C PHE A 444 11.07 24.09 3.29
N LEU A 445 9.93 24.43 3.91
CA LEU A 445 9.08 25.55 3.50
C LEU A 445 9.79 26.90 3.64
N GLU A 446 10.69 27.05 4.61
CA GLU A 446 11.51 28.25 4.82
C GLU A 446 12.68 28.38 3.84
N SER A 447 13.18 27.28 3.26
CA SER A 447 14.41 27.25 2.46
C SER A 447 14.23 27.53 0.95
N ALA A 448 13.00 27.82 0.51
CA ALA A 448 12.63 28.05 -0.90
C ALA A 448 12.94 26.87 -1.84
N VAL A 449 13.15 25.67 -1.29
CA VAL A 449 13.35 24.43 -2.03
C VAL A 449 12.00 23.97 -2.60
N GLN A 450 11.98 23.56 -3.88
CA GLN A 450 10.75 23.18 -4.58
C GLN A 450 10.51 21.67 -4.67
N LEU A 451 11.56 20.84 -4.52
CA LEU A 451 11.48 19.39 -4.61
C LEU A 451 11.97 18.76 -3.32
N GLU A 452 11.26 17.74 -2.80
CA GLU A 452 11.65 17.06 -1.56
C GLU A 452 13.08 16.50 -1.61
N GLU A 453 13.51 16.08 -2.80
CA GLU A 453 14.82 15.49 -3.10
C GLU A 453 16.00 16.44 -2.91
N ASP A 454 15.75 17.74 -3.09
CA ASP A 454 16.74 18.78 -2.90
C ASP A 454 17.04 18.97 -1.39
N SER A 455 16.27 18.29 -0.52
CA SER A 455 16.54 18.08 0.90
C SER A 455 16.76 16.59 1.21
N PRO A 456 18.01 16.09 1.13
CA PRO A 456 18.32 14.68 1.38
C PRO A 456 17.84 14.16 2.74
N GLU A 457 17.84 15.02 3.76
CA GLU A 457 17.38 14.69 5.12
C GLU A 457 15.87 14.47 5.16
N TYR A 458 15.10 15.36 4.52
CA TYR A 458 13.65 15.23 4.45
C TYR A 458 13.23 14.00 3.63
N PHE A 459 13.90 13.79 2.50
CA PHE A 459 13.65 12.64 1.63
C PHE A 459 13.96 11.29 2.29
N ASP A 460 15.06 11.18 3.05
CA ASP A 460 15.41 9.98 3.82
C ASP A 460 14.34 9.66 4.88
N LEU A 461 13.79 10.68 5.56
CA LEU A 461 12.70 10.47 6.51
C LEU A 461 11.44 9.93 5.85
N LEU A 462 11.04 10.47 4.69
CA LEU A 462 9.90 9.96 3.92
C LEU A 462 10.10 8.49 3.49
N LEU A 463 11.31 8.15 3.04
CA LEU A 463 11.68 6.79 2.67
C LEU A 463 11.59 5.81 3.85
N ARG A 464 12.13 6.21 5.01
CA ARG A 464 12.05 5.41 6.24
C ARG A 464 10.62 5.23 6.71
N LEU A 465 9.81 6.29 6.65
CA LEU A 465 8.39 6.22 7.01
C LEU A 465 7.67 5.23 6.10
N ARG A 466 7.84 5.36 4.78
CA ARG A 466 7.26 4.43 3.81
C ARG A 466 7.68 2.98 4.08
N HIS A 467 8.97 2.73 4.24
CA HIS A 467 9.48 1.39 4.55
C HIS A 467 8.88 0.80 5.83
N THR A 468 8.78 1.63 6.88
CA THR A 468 8.19 1.22 8.16
C THR A 468 6.71 0.86 8.01
N LEU A 469 5.95 1.71 7.31
CA LEU A 469 4.52 1.46 7.04
C LEU A 469 4.31 0.21 6.17
N ASP A 470 5.13 0.00 5.15
CA ASP A 470 5.07 -1.21 4.31
C ASP A 470 5.31 -2.48 5.15
N ASN A 471 6.27 -2.46 6.08
CA ASN A 471 6.52 -3.56 7.01
C ASN A 471 5.41 -3.74 8.06
N MET A 472 4.63 -2.69 8.38
CA MET A 472 3.45 -2.82 9.23
C MET A 472 2.29 -3.49 8.49
N MET A 473 2.11 -3.17 7.20
CA MET A 473 1.00 -3.64 6.36
C MET A 473 1.23 -5.04 5.78
N LEU A 474 2.48 -5.53 5.77
CA LEU A 474 2.82 -6.89 5.42
C LEU A 474 2.91 -7.73 6.70
N PRO A 475 2.04 -8.75 6.88
CA PRO A 475 2.30 -9.76 7.90
C PRO A 475 3.65 -10.44 7.62
N ASP A 476 4.51 -10.59 8.63
CA ASP A 476 5.79 -11.32 8.55
C ASP A 476 5.65 -12.73 7.93
N THR A 477 4.45 -13.29 7.91
CA THR A 477 4.10 -14.57 7.31
C THR A 477 3.98 -14.55 5.79
N MET A 478 3.65 -13.42 5.15
CA MET A 478 3.62 -13.31 3.69
C MET A 478 5.03 -13.37 3.08
N LEU A 479 6.03 -12.85 3.78
CA LEU A 479 7.44 -12.92 3.38
C LEU A 479 8.01 -14.34 3.46
N ARG A 480 7.53 -15.16 4.41
CA ARG A 480 7.96 -16.56 4.57
C ARG A 480 7.37 -17.51 3.53
N LEU A 481 6.17 -17.22 3.02
CA LEU A 481 5.56 -18.02 1.94
C LEU A 481 6.24 -17.76 0.58
N ALA A 482 6.87 -16.60 0.41
CA ALA A 482 7.61 -16.26 -0.80
C ALA A 482 8.99 -16.96 -0.85
N SER A 483 9.54 -17.36 0.29
CA SER A 483 10.80 -18.12 0.38
C SER A 483 10.63 -19.63 0.44
N SER A 484 9.40 -20.14 0.61
CA SER A 484 9.11 -21.57 0.77
C SER A 484 8.31 -22.21 -0.38
N SER A 485 8.22 -21.57 -1.55
CA SER A 485 7.54 -22.11 -2.74
C SER A 485 8.47 -22.37 -3.91
#